data_AF-A0A2V7XLJ7-F1
#
_entry.id   AF-A0A2V7XLJ7-F1
#
_cell.length_a   1.000
_cell.length_b   1.000
_cell.length_c   1.000
_cell.angle_alpha   90.00
_cell.angle_beta   90.00
_cell.angle_gamma   90.00
#
_symmetry.space_group_name_H-M   'P 1'
#
loop_
_entity.id
_entity.type
_entity.pdbx_description
1 polymer ?
#
loop_
_entity_poly.entity_id
_entity_poly.type
_entity_poly.pdbx_seq_one_letter_code
_entity_poly.pdbx_strand_id
1 'polypeptide(L)'
;MQGDYRDAMRHGAEAIIAARPKTYMGAIWVARCYAHAGMNDKVLEWLQMGAEERDTRMCYVVGDPLYASVRRDPRFKQVMATVRAKAASASQ
;
A
#
# COMPACT_ATOMS: atom_id res chain seq x y z
N MET A 1 -23.49 3.43 10.95
CA MET A 1 -23.02 3.83 9.61
C MET A 1 -21.49 3.76 9.42
N GLN A 2 -20.67 3.22 10.34
CA GLN A 2 -19.20 3.11 10.15
C GLN A 2 -18.71 1.70 9.75
N GLY A 3 -19.48 0.64 9.99
CA GLY A 3 -19.14 -0.73 9.57
C GLY A 3 -19.19 -0.90 8.04
N ASP A 4 -20.19 -0.31 7.39
CA ASP A 4 -20.46 -0.48 5.97
C ASP A 4 -19.31 0.03 5.07
N TYR A 5 -18.75 1.21 5.38
CA TYR A 5 -17.65 1.76 4.60
C TYR A 5 -16.36 0.94 4.73
N ARG A 6 -16.01 0.49 5.95
CA ARG A 6 -14.78 -0.29 6.17
C ARG A 6 -14.87 -1.65 5.46
N ASP A 7 -16.03 -2.29 5.52
CA ASP A 7 -16.30 -3.53 4.81
C ASP A 7 -16.32 -3.34 3.29
N ALA A 8 -16.93 -2.25 2.78
CA ALA A 8 -16.91 -1.92 1.37
C ALA A 8 -15.47 -1.71 0.85
N MET A 9 -14.62 -1.03 1.63
CA MET A 9 -13.22 -0.82 1.25
C MET A 9 -12.38 -2.11 1.30
N ARG A 10 -12.69 -3.02 2.24
CA ARG A 10 -12.09 -4.37 2.25
C ARG A 10 -12.48 -5.13 0.99
N HIS A 11 -13.76 -5.18 0.63
CA HIS A 11 -14.22 -5.81 -0.62
C HIS A 11 -13.63 -5.14 -1.86
N GLY A 12 -13.45 -3.81 -1.85
CA GLY A 12 -12.78 -3.08 -2.92
C GLY A 12 -11.32 -3.52 -3.10
N ALA A 13 -10.58 -3.75 -2.01
CA ALA A 13 -9.23 -4.30 -2.06
C ALA A 13 -9.22 -5.68 -2.72
N GLU A 14 -10.13 -6.57 -2.30
CA GLU A 14 -10.28 -7.94 -2.84
C GLU A 14 -10.64 -7.93 -4.33
N ALA A 15 -11.53 -7.04 -4.75
CA ALA A 15 -11.91 -6.88 -6.16
C ALA A 15 -10.72 -6.41 -7.02
N ILE A 16 -9.92 -5.46 -6.52
CA ILE A 16 -8.69 -5.03 -7.20
C ILE A 16 -7.74 -6.22 -7.32
N ILE A 17 -7.47 -6.96 -6.23
CA ILE A 17 -6.60 -8.14 -6.22
C ILE A 17 -7.04 -9.15 -7.28
N ALA A 18 -8.33 -9.46 -7.35
CA ALA A 18 -8.88 -10.40 -8.33
C ALA A 18 -8.73 -9.91 -9.79
N ALA A 19 -8.71 -8.59 -10.00
CA ALA A 19 -8.55 -7.99 -11.33
C ALA A 19 -7.08 -7.83 -11.77
N ARG A 20 -6.12 -7.76 -10.84
CA ARG A 20 -4.68 -7.52 -11.12
C ARG A 20 -4.07 -8.42 -12.21
N PRO A 21 -4.43 -9.71 -12.35
CA PRO A 21 -3.88 -10.55 -13.43
C PRO A 21 -4.30 -10.09 -14.84
N LYS A 22 -5.43 -9.38 -14.97
CA LYS A 22 -6.00 -8.94 -16.25
C LYS A 22 -5.68 -7.48 -16.58
N THR A 23 -5.39 -6.67 -15.57
CA THR A 23 -5.12 -5.24 -15.73
C THR A 23 -4.12 -4.83 -14.69
N TYR A 24 -3.02 -4.17 -15.12
CA TYR A 24 -2.01 -3.72 -14.18
C TYR A 24 -2.59 -2.63 -13.26
N MET A 25 -2.89 -3.03 -12.03
CA MET A 25 -3.22 -2.13 -10.92
C MET A 25 -2.10 -2.26 -9.88
N GLY A 26 -1.38 -1.15 -9.68
CA GLY A 26 -0.28 -1.10 -8.72
C GLY A 26 -0.73 -1.46 -7.30
N ALA A 27 0.13 -2.18 -6.57
CA ALA A 27 -0.13 -2.65 -5.22
C ALA A 27 -0.55 -1.52 -4.25
N ILE A 28 -0.18 -0.27 -4.54
CA ILE A 28 -0.57 0.91 -3.77
C ILE A 28 -2.09 1.11 -3.65
N TRP A 29 -2.86 0.74 -4.68
CA TRP A 29 -4.32 0.89 -4.68
C TRP A 29 -4.97 -0.07 -3.69
N VAL A 30 -4.45 -1.29 -3.62
CA VAL A 30 -4.88 -2.30 -2.65
C VAL A 30 -4.53 -1.84 -1.22
N ALA A 31 -3.31 -1.33 -1.01
CA ALA A 31 -2.89 -0.78 0.27
C ALA A 31 -3.80 0.39 0.72
N ARG A 32 -4.20 1.27 -0.21
CA ARG A 32 -5.11 2.39 0.06
C ARG A 32 -6.49 1.89 0.53
N CYS A 33 -7.04 0.89 -0.14
CA CYS A 33 -8.32 0.28 0.25
C CYS A 33 -8.25 -0.35 1.64
N TYR A 34 -7.21 -1.12 1.93
CA TYR A 34 -7.02 -1.68 3.28
C TYR A 34 -6.78 -0.62 4.35
N ALA A 35 -6.18 0.52 4.02
CA ALA A 35 -6.01 1.62 4.96
C ALA A 35 -7.34 2.27 5.34
N HIS A 36 -8.24 2.48 4.37
CA HIS A 36 -9.60 2.92 4.67
C HIS A 36 -10.43 1.88 5.43
N ALA A 37 -10.17 0.58 5.21
CA ALA A 37 -10.74 -0.49 6.03
C ALA A 37 -10.14 -0.58 7.44
N GLY A 38 -9.05 0.14 7.72
CA GLY A 38 -8.30 0.09 8.98
C GLY A 38 -7.57 -1.24 9.21
N MET A 39 -7.23 -1.97 8.15
CA MET A 39 -6.53 -3.25 8.19
C MET A 39 -5.02 -3.05 8.08
N ASN A 40 -4.41 -2.52 9.14
CA ASN A 40 -3.01 -2.06 9.16
C ASN A 40 -1.99 -3.12 8.74
N ASP A 41 -2.16 -4.39 9.12
CA ASP A 41 -1.25 -5.47 8.68
C ASP A 41 -1.27 -5.64 7.17
N LYS A 42 -2.47 -5.65 6.57
CA LYS A 42 -2.64 -5.73 5.12
C LYS A 42 -2.10 -4.50 4.41
N VAL A 43 -2.26 -3.32 4.99
CA VAL A 43 -1.63 -2.10 4.46
C VAL A 43 -0.12 -2.30 4.31
N LEU A 44 0.56 -2.78 5.36
CA LEU A 44 2.01 -2.95 5.36
C LEU A 44 2.48 -4.02 4.36
N GLU A 45 1.77 -5.15 4.27
CA GLU A 45 2.04 -6.19 3.26
C GLU A 45 1.98 -5.62 1.84
N TRP A 46 0.93 -4.86 1.53
CA TRP A 46 0.71 -4.32 0.18
C TRP A 46 1.62 -3.12 -0.14
N LEU A 47 1.99 -2.33 0.87
CA LEU A 47 3.02 -1.29 0.70
C LEU A 47 4.40 -1.92 0.42
N GLN A 48 4.75 -3.02 1.09
CA GLN A 48 6.00 -3.74 0.80
C GLN A 48 6.02 -4.26 -0.65
N MET A 49 4.93 -4.90 -1.09
CA MET A 49 4.79 -5.34 -2.49
C MET A 49 4.93 -4.16 -3.47
N GLY A 50 4.28 -3.02 -3.20
CA GLY A 50 4.41 -1.82 -4.03
C GLY A 50 5.84 -1.26 -4.10
N ALA A 51 6.60 -1.35 -3.00
CA ALA A 51 8.02 -1.00 -2.99
C ALA A 51 8.85 -1.96 -3.86
N GLU A 52 8.55 -3.24 -3.82
CA GLU A 52 9.24 -4.27 -4.62
C GLU A 52 8.94 -4.14 -6.12
N GLU A 53 7.68 -3.85 -6.46
CA GLU A 53 7.20 -3.63 -7.84
C GLU A 53 7.66 -2.30 -8.43
N ARG A 54 8.36 -1.45 -7.66
CA ARG A 54 8.75 -0.08 -8.05
C ARG A 54 7.56 0.78 -8.46
N ASP A 55 6.43 0.66 -7.76
CA ASP A 55 5.27 1.53 -7.99
C ASP A 55 5.66 3.00 -7.74
N THR A 56 5.58 3.83 -8.78
CA THR A 56 6.02 5.24 -8.73
C THR A 56 5.25 6.06 -7.70
N ARG A 57 4.06 5.63 -7.30
CA ARG A 57 3.23 6.31 -6.29
C ARG A 57 3.70 6.07 -4.85
N MET A 58 4.64 5.15 -4.63
CA MET A 58 5.21 4.90 -3.30
C MET A 58 5.88 6.15 -2.70
N CYS A 59 6.28 7.14 -3.51
CA CYS A 59 6.85 8.39 -3.02
C CYS A 59 5.86 9.21 -2.16
N TYR A 60 4.55 9.07 -2.38
CA TYR A 60 3.52 9.82 -1.64
C TYR A 60 3.21 9.22 -0.26
N VAL A 61 3.58 7.96 -0.02
CA VAL A 61 3.22 7.20 1.20
C VAL A 61 3.76 7.85 2.47
N VAL A 62 4.94 8.47 2.42
CA VAL A 62 5.56 9.13 3.58
C VAL A 62 4.70 10.28 4.09
N GLY A 63 4.13 11.09 3.18
CA GLY A 63 3.38 12.30 3.50
C GLY A 63 1.87 12.11 3.64
N ASP A 64 1.30 11.02 3.12
CA ASP A 64 -0.15 10.81 3.12
C ASP A 64 -0.68 10.54 4.57
N PRO A 65 -1.64 11.33 5.07
CA PRO A 65 -2.26 11.10 6.38
C PRO A 65 -2.97 9.74 6.50
N LEU A 66 -3.39 9.14 5.38
CA LEU A 66 -4.05 7.84 5.36
C LEU A 66 -3.19 6.73 6.00
N TYR A 67 -1.87 6.82 5.87
CA TYR A 67 -0.93 5.85 6.42
C TYR A 67 -0.40 6.24 7.81
N ALA A 68 -0.97 7.26 8.45
CA ALA A 68 -0.54 7.69 9.77
C ALA A 68 -0.62 6.58 10.83
N SER A 69 -1.62 5.69 10.72
CA SER A 69 -1.79 4.55 11.64
C SER A 69 -0.65 3.52 11.56
N VAL A 70 -0.10 3.30 10.37
CA VAL A 70 0.98 2.32 10.14
C VAL A 70 2.38 2.92 10.23
N ARG A 71 2.51 4.25 10.21
CA ARG A 71 3.82 4.95 10.22
C ARG A 71 4.68 4.63 11.45
N ARG A 72 4.05 4.27 12.58
CA ARG A 72 4.75 3.89 13.83
C ARG A 72 5.22 2.44 13.83
N ASP A 73 4.71 1.60 12.94
CA ASP A 73 5.09 0.20 12.83
C ASP A 73 6.53 0.09 12.28
N PRO A 74 7.43 -0.70 12.90
CA PRO A 74 8.78 -0.92 12.38
C PRO A 74 8.82 -1.40 10.92
N ARG A 75 7.82 -2.19 10.47
CA ARG A 75 7.71 -2.67 9.09
C ARG A 75 7.57 -1.51 8.10
N PHE A 76 6.92 -0.41 8.48
CA PHE A 76 6.81 0.76 7.61
C PHE A 76 8.18 1.35 7.25
N LYS A 77 9.12 1.35 8.21
CA LYS A 77 10.50 1.80 7.94
C LYS A 77 11.21 0.88 6.95
N GLN A 78 10.95 -0.44 7.01
CA GLN A 78 11.51 -1.43 6.07
C GLN A 78 10.97 -1.22 4.66
N VAL A 79 9.68 -0.93 4.52
CA VAL A 79 9.08 -0.57 3.22
C VAL A 79 9.79 0.65 2.63
N MET A 80 9.96 1.72 3.41
CA MET A 80 10.61 2.95 2.92
C MET A 80 12.10 2.73 2.61
N ALA A 81 12.78 1.86 3.35
CA ALA A 81 14.15 1.46 3.03
C ALA A 81 14.22 0.74 1.68
N THR A 82 13.25 -0.15 1.39
CA THR A 82 13.13 -0.83 0.10
C THR A 82 12.94 0.17 -1.05
N VAL A 83 12.03 1.15 -0.88
CA VAL A 83 11.81 2.21 -1.88
C VAL A 83 13.10 2.96 -2.18
N ARG A 84 13.85 3.38 -1.15
CA ARG A 84 15.12 4.10 -1.30
C ARG A 84 16.19 3.26 -1.99
N ALA A 85 16.35 2.00 -1.59
CA ALA A 85 17.32 1.09 -2.19
C ALA A 85 17.03 0.86 -3.68
N LYS A 86 15.77 0.68 -4.05
CA LYS A 86 15.34 0.53 -5.45
C LYS A 86 15.58 1.82 -6.26
N ALA A 87 15.32 2.99 -5.69
CA ALA A 87 15.57 4.27 -6.34
C ALA A 87 17.07 4.49 -6.62
N ALA A 88 17.95 4.16 -5.66
CA ALA A 88 19.40 4.24 -5.84
C ALA A 88 19.90 3.29 -6.96
N SER A 89 19.34 2.08 -7.05
CA SER A 89 19.69 1.10 -8.10
C SER A 89 19.25 1.49 -9.52
N ALA A 90 18.40 2.51 -9.67
CA ALA A 90 17.95 2.99 -10.98
C ALA A 90 18.80 4.17 -11.52
N SER A 91 19.77 4.65 -10.73
CA SER A 91 20.66 5.76 -11.08
C SER A 91 22.10 5.31 -11.42
N GLN A 92 22.32 4.00 -11.59
CA GLN A 92 23.57 3.37 -12.03
C GLN A 92 23.33 2.66 -13.37
#